data_AF-Q0PXT8-F1
#
_entry.id   AF-Q0PXT8-F1
#
_cell.length_a   1.000
_cell.length_b   1.000
_cell.length_c   1.000
_cell.angle_alpha   90.00
_cell.angle_beta   90.00
_cell.angle_gamma   90.00
#
_symmetry.space_group_name_H-M   'P 1'
#
loop_
_entity.id
_entity.type
_entity.pdbx_description
1 polymer ?
#
loop_
_entity_poly.entity_id
_entity_poly.type
_entity_poly.pdbx_seq_one_letter_code
_entity_poly.pdbx_strand_id
1 'polypeptide(L)'
;YECEGRSAGSIPGEKSTQDRKSFPTIKIHQYQGVAVIVVSCVTKDNPYEPHPHNLVGKDCKRGVCTLKVKDTNVISFPHLGIQCAKKKDVMDNLKQRKEINVDPF
;
A
#
# COMPACT_ATOMS: atom_id res chain seq x y z
N TYR A 1 -14.11 -4.38 2.77
CA TYR A 1 -14.14 -5.80 2.31
C TYR A 1 -14.36 -5.90 0.82
N GLU A 2 -14.08 -7.04 0.19
CA GLU A 2 -14.28 -7.24 -1.27
C GLU A 2 -15.71 -6.95 -1.75
N CYS A 3 -16.71 -7.20 -0.91
CA CYS A 3 -18.12 -6.91 -1.20
C CYS A 3 -18.47 -5.42 -1.18
N GLU A 4 -17.60 -4.54 -0.68
CA GLU A 4 -17.82 -3.08 -0.64
C GLU A 4 -17.43 -2.38 -1.96
N GLY A 5 -17.04 -3.16 -2.97
CA GLY A 5 -16.72 -2.67 -4.31
C GLY A 5 -15.23 -2.36 -4.51
N ARG A 6 -14.91 -1.86 -5.71
CA ARG A 6 -13.53 -1.63 -6.18
C ARG A 6 -12.86 -0.42 -5.51
N SER A 7 -13.63 0.46 -4.91
CA SER A 7 -13.17 1.72 -4.32
C SER A 7 -13.25 1.63 -2.80
N ALA A 8 -12.28 0.99 -2.16
CA ALA A 8 -12.19 0.87 -0.69
C ALA A 8 -11.90 2.22 0.02
N GLY A 9 -12.30 3.34 -0.57
CA GLY A 9 -11.89 4.68 -0.17
C GLY A 9 -10.40 4.94 -0.43
N SER A 10 -9.97 6.14 -0.07
CA SER A 10 -8.56 6.54 -0.09
C SER A 10 -8.10 6.79 1.33
N ILE A 11 -6.94 6.25 1.70
CA ILE A 11 -6.32 6.48 3.00
C ILE A 11 -5.98 7.97 3.07
N PRO A 12 -6.56 8.73 4.01
CA PRO A 12 -6.23 10.13 4.18
C PRO A 12 -4.83 10.26 4.82
N GLY A 13 -4.15 11.36 4.50
CA GLY A 13 -2.97 11.79 5.22
C GLY A 13 -3.36 12.29 6.61
N GLU A 14 -2.41 12.25 7.55
CA GLU A 14 -2.61 12.68 8.94
C GLU A 14 -3.21 14.10 9.07
N LYS A 15 -2.82 15.01 8.17
CA LYS A 15 -3.27 16.42 8.17
C LYS A 15 -4.49 16.67 7.27
N SER A 16 -5.19 15.62 6.84
CA SER A 16 -6.36 15.75 5.97
C SER A 16 -7.54 16.32 6.75
N THR A 17 -8.18 17.36 6.21
CA THR A 17 -9.43 17.93 6.73
C THR A 17 -10.58 17.71 5.74
N GLN A 18 -11.81 18.10 6.10
CA GLN A 18 -12.94 18.05 5.16
C GLN A 18 -12.72 18.97 3.95
N ASP A 19 -12.21 20.18 4.19
CA ASP A 19 -11.98 21.18 3.15
C ASP A 19 -10.67 20.95 2.37
N ARG A 20 -9.66 20.36 3.02
CA ARG A 20 -8.34 20.13 2.43
C ARG A 20 -7.91 18.69 2.60
N LYS A 21 -8.15 17.89 1.57
CA LYS A 21 -7.70 16.50 1.53
C LYS A 21 -6.18 16.43 1.39
N SER A 22 -5.56 15.59 2.21
CA SER A 22 -4.16 15.19 2.07
C SER A 22 -4.06 13.68 2.05
N PHE A 23 -2.92 13.14 1.63
CA PHE A 23 -2.72 11.71 1.43
C PHE A 23 -1.35 11.27 1.95
N PRO A 24 -1.15 9.97 2.23
CA PRO A 24 0.16 9.43 2.55
C PRO A 24 1.17 9.89 1.51
N THR A 25 2.27 10.46 1.98
CA THR A 25 3.28 11.08 1.11
C THR A 25 4.65 10.78 1.70
N ILE A 26 5.57 10.32 0.86
CA ILE A 26 6.97 10.07 1.23
C ILE A 26 7.90 10.99 0.46
N LYS A 27 9.09 11.22 1.01
CA LYS A 27 10.17 11.95 0.34
C LYS A 27 11.43 11.11 0.33
N ILE A 28 12.02 10.92 -0.85
CA ILE A 28 13.32 10.29 -1.01
C ILE A 28 14.38 11.36 -0.77
N HIS A 29 15.23 11.14 0.23
CA HIS A 29 16.34 12.03 0.56
C HIS A 29 17.64 11.48 -0.03
N GLN A 30 18.52 12.38 -0.49
CA GLN A 30 19.88 12.04 -0.95
C GLN A 30 19.96 11.05 -2.14
N TYR A 31 18.92 10.99 -2.97
CA TYR A 31 18.92 10.20 -4.21
C TYR A 31 18.19 10.96 -5.32
N GLN A 32 18.78 10.97 -6.51
CA GLN A 32 18.19 11.51 -7.75
C GLN A 32 18.37 10.47 -8.84
N GLY A 33 17.26 9.96 -9.36
CA GLY A 33 17.29 8.90 -10.37
C GLY A 33 16.01 8.07 -10.35
N VAL A 34 16.02 7.02 -11.17
CA VAL A 34 14.89 6.11 -11.29
C VAL A 34 14.82 5.17 -10.09
N ALA A 35 13.74 5.25 -9.31
CA ALA A 35 13.48 4.35 -8.19
C ALA A 35 12.19 3.54 -8.40
N VAL A 36 12.13 2.36 -7.79
CA VAL A 36 10.90 1.57 -7.66
C VAL A 36 10.53 1.55 -6.19
N ILE A 37 9.32 2.01 -5.88
CA ILE A 37 8.75 2.03 -4.53
C ILE A 37 7.72 0.92 -4.44
N VAL A 38 7.83 0.10 -3.41
CA VAL A 38 6.88 -0.97 -3.09
C VAL A 38 6.26 -0.65 -1.73
N VAL A 39 4.93 -0.60 -1.67
CA VAL A 39 4.16 -0.40 -0.45
C VAL A 39 3.35 -1.66 -0.18
N SER A 40 3.46 -2.21 1.02
CA SER A 40 2.73 -3.40 1.47
C SER A 40 2.26 -3.23 2.91
N CYS A 41 1.22 -3.96 3.30
CA CYS A 41 0.77 -4.00 4.69
C CYS A 41 1.58 -5.03 5.49
N VAL A 42 1.93 -4.67 6.71
CA VAL A 42 2.60 -5.55 7.69
C VAL A 42 1.82 -5.60 9.00
N THR A 43 2.15 -6.56 9.88
CA THR A 43 1.65 -6.60 11.25
C THR A 43 2.11 -5.36 12.02
N LYS A 44 1.35 -4.99 13.07
CA LYS A 44 1.63 -3.81 13.88
C LYS A 44 2.82 -4.01 14.81
N ASP A 45 2.96 -5.21 15.37
CA ASP A 45 3.92 -5.52 16.42
C ASP A 45 5.12 -6.26 15.84
N ASN A 46 6.29 -6.11 16.47
CA ASN A 46 7.54 -6.77 16.06
C ASN A 46 7.49 -8.28 16.43
N PRO A 47 7.85 -9.22 15.53
CA PRO A 47 8.32 -9.03 14.15
C PRO A 47 7.24 -8.57 13.17
N TYR A 48 7.60 -7.61 12.33
CA TYR A 48 6.72 -7.05 11.28
C TYR A 48 6.60 -8.04 10.12
N GLU A 49 5.54 -8.83 10.13
CA GLU A 49 5.28 -9.88 9.14
C GLU A 49 4.32 -9.40 8.05
N PRO A 50 4.35 -9.98 6.83
CA PRO A 50 3.38 -9.66 5.78
C PRO A 50 1.93 -9.83 6.23
N HIS A 51 1.11 -8.79 6.04
CA HIS A 51 -0.29 -8.80 6.46
C HIS A 51 -1.22 -9.39 5.38
N PRO A 52 -2.28 -10.16 5.75
CA PRO A 52 -3.20 -10.76 4.77
C PRO A 52 -4.13 -9.75 4.09
N HIS A 53 -4.23 -8.51 4.57
CA HIS A 53 -5.04 -7.48 3.92
C HIS A 53 -4.37 -7.00 2.62
N ASN A 54 -5.21 -6.57 1.68
CA ASN A 54 -4.75 -6.10 0.39
C ASN A 54 -4.72 -4.57 0.36
N LEU A 55 -3.62 -4.01 -0.16
CA LEU A 55 -3.66 -2.66 -0.72
C LEU A 55 -4.38 -2.72 -2.08
N VAL A 56 -5.31 -1.79 -2.28
CA VAL A 56 -6.08 -1.65 -3.51
C VAL A 56 -6.02 -0.21 -4.00
N GLY A 57 -6.12 0.01 -5.31
CA GLY A 57 -5.88 1.32 -5.90
C GLY A 57 -5.39 1.24 -7.34
N LYS A 58 -5.07 2.41 -7.92
CA LYS A 58 -4.62 2.55 -9.31
C LYS A 58 -3.37 1.73 -9.63
N ASP A 59 -2.42 1.71 -8.70
CA ASP A 59 -1.09 1.09 -8.88
C ASP A 59 -0.90 -0.14 -7.98
N CYS A 60 -2.00 -0.72 -7.49
CA CYS A 60 -1.99 -1.89 -6.63
C CYS A 60 -2.27 -3.16 -7.42
N LYS A 61 -1.40 -4.16 -7.29
CA LYS A 61 -1.58 -5.49 -7.87
C LYS A 61 -1.25 -6.56 -6.84
N ARG A 62 -2.06 -7.62 -6.85
CA ARG A 62 -1.94 -8.73 -5.90
C ARG A 62 -1.87 -8.26 -4.44
N GLY A 63 -2.48 -7.12 -4.08
CA GLY A 63 -2.49 -6.56 -2.72
C GLY A 63 -1.28 -5.70 -2.30
N VAL A 64 -0.40 -5.34 -3.23
CA VAL A 64 0.79 -4.49 -3.01
C VAL A 64 0.76 -3.33 -4.01
N CYS A 65 1.19 -2.14 -3.60
CA CYS A 65 1.33 -0.99 -4.49
C CYS A 65 2.77 -0.89 -5.00
N THR A 66 2.97 -0.82 -6.32
CA THR A 66 4.31 -0.69 -6.91
C THR A 66 4.34 0.50 -7.87
N LEU A 67 5.21 1.47 -7.59
CA LEU A 67 5.38 2.69 -8.38
C LEU A 67 6.82 2.81 -8.88
N LYS A 68 6.99 3.17 -10.15
CA LYS A 68 8.29 3.56 -10.72
C LYS A 68 8.33 5.07 -10.84
N VAL A 69 9.27 5.71 -10.13
CA VAL A 69 9.46 7.16 -10.12
C VAL A 69 10.79 7.53 -10.76
N LYS A 70 10.84 8.66 -11.47
CA LYS A 70 12.03 9.12 -12.19
C LYS A 70 12.43 10.55 -11.82
N ASP A 71 11.47 11.47 -11.88
CA ASP A 71 11.76 12.91 -11.91
C ASP A 71 11.28 13.66 -10.66
N THR A 72 10.79 12.94 -9.65
CA THR A 72 10.35 13.52 -8.38
C THR A 72 10.89 12.73 -7.21
N ASN A 73 11.31 13.45 -6.18
CA ASN A 73 11.68 12.90 -4.89
C ASN A 73 10.52 12.91 -3.89
N VAL A 74 9.38 13.55 -4.20
CA VAL A 74 8.18 13.54 -3.36
C VAL A 74 7.08 12.74 -4.06
N ILE A 75 6.56 11.72 -3.38
CA ILE A 75 5.59 10.78 -3.91
C ILE A 75 4.38 10.74 -3.00
N SER A 76 3.20 10.98 -3.55
CA SER A 76 1.92 10.90 -2.83
C SER A 76 1.06 9.74 -3.34
N PHE A 77 0.25 9.16 -2.46
CA PHE A 77 -0.58 7.98 -2.72
C PHE A 77 -2.09 8.29 -2.56
N PRO A 78 -2.70 9.11 -3.45
CA PRO A 78 -4.08 9.57 -3.30
C PRO A 78 -5.15 8.51 -3.53
N HIS A 79 -4.78 7.37 -4.12
CA HIS A 79 -5.71 6.30 -4.49
C HIS A 79 -5.40 4.97 -3.79
N LEU A 80 -4.74 5.03 -2.64
CA LEU A 80 -4.43 3.85 -1.84
C LEU A 80 -5.59 3.56 -0.90
N GLY A 81 -6.13 2.35 -0.96
CA GLY A 81 -7.17 1.85 -0.07
C GLY A 81 -6.76 0.52 0.55
N ILE A 82 -7.43 0.14 1.65
CA ILE A 82 -7.21 -1.14 2.32
C ILE A 82 -8.46 -2.00 2.14
N GLN A 83 -8.27 -3.19 1.60
CA GLN A 83 -9.30 -4.21 1.51
C GLN A 83 -9.01 -5.31 2.54
N CYS A 84 -9.85 -5.38 3.57
CA CYS A 84 -9.78 -6.42 4.59
C CYS A 84 -10.03 -7.81 3.97
N ALA A 85 -9.17 -8.76 4.33
CA ALA A 85 -9.33 -10.17 3.98
C ALA A 85 -10.41 -10.82 4.84
N LYS A 86 -11.17 -11.75 4.26
CA LYS A 86 -12.05 -12.64 5.03
C LYS A 86 -11.21 -13.78 5.60
N LYS A 87 -11.68 -14.40 6.68
CA LYS A 87 -10.96 -15.52 7.35
C LYS A 87 -10.53 -16.63 6.40
N LYS A 88 -11.39 -16.97 5.42
CA LYS A 88 -11.11 -18.00 4.40
C LYS A 88 -10.00 -17.62 3.41
N ASP A 89 -9.79 -16.32 3.16
CA ASP A 89 -8.86 -15.81 2.14
C ASP A 89 -7.48 -15.47 2.73
N VAL A 90 -7.33 -15.56 4.06
CA VAL A 90 -6.08 -15.22 4.78
C VAL A 90 -4.89 -16.02 4.26
N MET A 91 -5.03 -17.34 4.18
CA MET A 91 -3.95 -18.24 3.77
C MET A 91 -3.53 -17.98 2.32
N ASP A 92 -4.50 -17.78 1.43
CA ASP A 92 -4.23 -17.51 0.02
C ASP A 92 -3.54 -16.16 -0.19
N ASN A 93 -3.97 -15.11 0.52
CA ASN A 93 -3.33 -13.81 0.45
C ASN A 93 -1.88 -13.86 0.97
N LEU A 94 -1.62 -14.55 2.09
CA LEU A 94 -0.26 -14.73 2.61
C LEU A 94 0.63 -15.53 1.64
N LYS A 95 0.09 -16.60 1.03
CA LYS A 95 0.79 -17.35 -0.01
C LYS A 95 1.14 -16.45 -1.20
N GLN A 96 0.21 -15.59 -1.63
CA GLN A 96 0.47 -14.64 -2.71
C GLN A 96 1.59 -13.66 -2.36
N ARG A 97 1.69 -13.17 -1.11
CA ARG A 97 2.81 -12.30 -0.65
C ARG A 97 4.16 -13.01 -0.81
N LYS A 98 4.21 -14.28 -0.39
CA LYS A 98 5.40 -15.13 -0.52
C LYS A 98 5.80 -15.33 -1.98
N GLU A 99 4.84 -15.61 -2.86
CA GLU A 99 5.11 -15.83 -4.30
C GLU A 99 5.65 -14.59 -5.03
N ILE A 100 5.29 -13.38 -4.59
CA ILE A 100 5.86 -12.12 -5.14
C ILE A 100 7.11 -11.66 -4.41
N ASN A 101 7.62 -12.44 -3.45
CA ASN A 101 8.77 -12.10 -2.61
C ASN A 101 8.61 -10.74 -1.93
N VAL A 102 7.40 -10.43 -1.43
CA VAL A 102 7.16 -9.21 -0.66
C VAL A 102 7.24 -9.56 0.82
N ASP A 103 8.44 -9.33 1.36
CA ASP A 103 8.75 -9.35 2.78
C ASP A 103 9.72 -8.18 3.06
N PRO A 104 9.26 -7.07 3.68
CA PRO A 104 10.10 -5.89 3.87
C PRO A 104 11.18 -6.02 4.95
N PHE A 105 11.17 -7.07 5.76
CA PHE A 105 12.04 -7.29 6.91
C PHE A 105 12.75 -8.65 6.85
#